data_AF-A0A948F6U8-F1
#
_entry.id   AF-A0A948F6U8-F1
#
_cell.length_a   1.000
_cell.length_b   1.000
_cell.length_c   1.000
_cell.angle_alpha   90.00
_cell.angle_beta   90.00
_cell.angle_gamma   90.00
#
_symmetry.space_group_name_H-M   'P 1'
#
loop_
_entity.id
_entity.type
_entity.pdbx_description
1 polymer ?
#
loop_
_entity_poly.entity_id
_entity_poly.type
_entity_poly.pdbx_seq_one_letter_code
_entity_poly.pdbx_strand_id
1 'polypeptide(L)'
;MGGIVNAYKAFEDIEAGVVFKSSKSADKEGLFSIEMPLGSYYFTTSGKHNGKDYFAFHGNNPFAICDKNVWLALMANPVTSARYSPGETSISGLVTFKGKPLKDAYISIYLPTAKTFKGLGLKTESINQDGSFHIPISAGKYVLVAKKLIGSSGIRPPQRGDLFGYFPANPVEVKEGQIAHIEIPSYPKGDRTAFIDIPEVKTNDFITVEDLSASRGSGIKGKVVDADGKAIHNIYVMAYENTAPVFQMYHLSHGTQYSSRTDKDGNYFIPIDTSGEYFVVARDTLGDGPHRGEVYGLYQDNPMHKVIFNNGDLVEDVDIVAGGTMAREIDRPVNEPVRLVNIAIGSDITIDKNTVWAGNILVNGVVSIKRGVTLEIEPGATVKFERIDRDNNNIGDGEIMVEGRIIARGSSERKITFTSAEKEPKPKDWSYVNIIASGAPNVFEHCVFEYGYSGIQSHYSNATVTDSLFHKNNEGLHFNTVNLVAERNSFIDNGVGIKFSRLEGKVLLRHNLVTNNGIGIQFVHQHINAVDFDNLHKVIEPPVFEENSIYANSKYDFSMGDRQAIDLSMKNNWWGSDSSAVISDHIFDKNDDDELGVVLYDPFLKVPPVVGVR
;
A
#
# COMPACT_ATOMS: atom_id res chain seq x y z
N MET A 1 6.56 -39.76 22.19
CA MET A 1 6.74 -40.47 20.90
C MET A 1 5.36 -40.65 20.30
N GLY A 2 5.21 -40.50 18.98
CA GLY A 2 3.92 -40.72 18.30
C GLY A 2 3.09 -39.47 18.00
N GLY A 3 3.72 -38.38 17.53
CA GLY A 3 2.98 -37.19 17.07
C GLY A 3 1.96 -37.56 15.99
N ILE A 4 0.80 -36.90 16.01
CA ILE A 4 -0.26 -37.08 15.01
C ILE A 4 -0.24 -35.85 14.10
N VAL A 5 -0.23 -36.07 12.79
CA VAL A 5 -0.37 -35.00 11.80
C VAL A 5 -1.85 -34.84 11.49
N ASN A 6 -2.36 -33.62 11.61
CA ASN A 6 -3.73 -33.26 11.32
C ASN A 6 -3.78 -32.32 10.12
N ALA A 7 -4.73 -32.56 9.23
CA ALA A 7 -5.07 -31.72 8.09
C ALA A 7 -6.41 -31.01 8.33
N TYR A 8 -6.48 -29.73 7.96
CA TYR A 8 -7.65 -28.85 8.12
C TYR A 8 -7.96 -28.14 6.81
N LYS A 9 -9.23 -27.77 6.59
CA LYS A 9 -9.65 -27.05 5.36
C LYS A 9 -9.49 -25.55 5.50
N ALA A 10 -9.65 -25.02 6.70
CA ALA A 10 -9.46 -23.61 7.03
C ALA A 10 -8.60 -23.43 8.28
N PHE A 11 -8.13 -22.22 8.55
CA PHE A 11 -7.37 -21.94 9.77
C PHE A 11 -8.27 -21.98 11.01
N GLU A 12 -9.49 -21.47 10.88
CA GLU A 12 -10.50 -21.44 11.95
C GLU A 12 -10.85 -22.86 12.44
N ASP A 13 -10.74 -23.87 11.56
CA ASP A 13 -10.92 -25.27 11.92
C ASP A 13 -9.84 -25.77 12.90
N ILE A 14 -8.64 -25.18 12.89
CA ILE A 14 -7.56 -25.51 13.83
C ILE A 14 -7.95 -25.05 15.24
N GLU A 15 -8.46 -23.81 15.37
CA GLU A 15 -8.93 -23.27 16.65
C GLU A 15 -10.15 -24.02 17.16
N ALA A 16 -11.09 -24.36 16.27
CA ALA A 16 -12.29 -25.12 16.60
C ALA A 16 -12.03 -26.62 16.85
N GLY A 17 -10.83 -27.12 16.54
CA GLY A 17 -10.48 -28.54 16.64
C GLY A 17 -11.19 -29.44 15.61
N VAL A 18 -11.69 -28.87 14.51
CA VAL A 18 -12.43 -29.57 13.45
C VAL A 18 -11.44 -30.18 12.46
N VAL A 19 -10.93 -31.36 12.78
CA VAL A 19 -9.94 -32.05 11.92
C VAL A 19 -10.61 -32.64 10.69
N PHE A 20 -10.08 -32.35 9.50
CA PHE A 20 -10.53 -32.98 8.25
C PHE A 20 -9.98 -34.40 8.09
N LYS A 21 -8.69 -34.60 8.37
CA LYS A 21 -8.04 -35.92 8.34
C LYS A 21 -6.82 -35.97 9.25
N SER A 22 -6.55 -37.13 9.85
CA SER A 22 -5.37 -37.37 10.68
C SER A 22 -4.53 -38.52 10.15
N SER A 23 -3.22 -38.44 10.34
CA SER A 23 -2.31 -39.57 10.16
C SER A 23 -2.46 -40.59 11.29
N LYS A 24 -1.88 -41.77 11.12
CA LYS A 24 -1.49 -42.59 12.28
C LYS A 24 -0.39 -41.87 13.07
N SER A 25 -0.17 -42.26 14.32
CA SER A 25 0.97 -41.78 15.10
C SER A 25 2.28 -42.05 14.33
N ALA A 26 3.14 -41.04 14.29
CA ALA A 26 4.46 -41.16 13.68
C ALA A 26 5.27 -42.28 14.36
N ASP A 27 6.11 -42.96 13.59
CA ASP A 27 6.94 -44.04 14.10
C ASP A 27 8.09 -43.52 15.00
N LYS A 28 8.98 -44.43 15.42
CA LYS A 28 10.13 -44.11 16.27
C LYS A 28 11.13 -43.15 15.62
N GLU A 29 11.13 -43.05 14.29
CA GLU A 29 11.97 -42.14 13.49
C GLU A 29 11.23 -40.84 13.17
N GLY A 30 9.97 -40.71 13.61
CA GLY A 30 9.14 -39.54 13.36
C GLY A 30 8.50 -39.53 11.96
N LEU A 31 8.54 -40.64 11.22
CA LEU A 31 7.90 -40.74 9.92
C LEU A 31 6.39 -40.96 10.06
N PHE A 32 5.63 -40.35 9.16
CA PHE A 32 4.19 -40.51 9.04
C PHE A 32 3.79 -40.66 7.58
N SER A 33 2.56 -41.12 7.34
CA SER A 33 1.92 -41.10 6.03
C SER A 33 0.44 -40.77 6.19
N ILE A 34 -0.07 -39.98 5.26
CA ILE A 34 -1.48 -39.58 5.17
C ILE A 34 -1.84 -39.42 3.70
N GLU A 35 -2.86 -40.16 3.24
CA GLU A 35 -3.40 -39.99 1.90
C GLU A 35 -4.35 -38.80 1.88
N MET A 36 -4.21 -37.89 0.93
CA MET A 36 -5.02 -36.68 0.86
C MET A 36 -5.65 -36.54 -0.53
N PRO A 37 -6.94 -36.14 -0.63
CA PRO A 37 -7.51 -35.68 -1.88
C PRO A 37 -6.75 -34.46 -2.42
N LEU A 38 -6.87 -34.20 -3.72
CA LEU A 38 -6.39 -32.95 -4.33
C LEU A 38 -7.11 -31.76 -3.69
N GLY A 39 -6.36 -30.72 -3.32
CA GLY A 39 -6.90 -29.54 -2.66
C GLY A 39 -5.87 -28.80 -1.82
N SER A 40 -6.29 -27.69 -1.21
CA SER A 40 -5.44 -26.89 -0.31
C SER A 40 -5.81 -27.16 1.14
N TYR A 41 -4.82 -27.45 1.98
CA TYR A 41 -5.02 -27.86 3.38
C TYR A 41 -3.96 -27.26 4.30
N TYR A 42 -4.33 -27.03 5.56
CA TYR A 42 -3.38 -26.68 6.62
C TYR A 42 -2.94 -27.95 7.33
N PHE A 43 -1.63 -28.14 7.51
CA PHE A 43 -1.05 -29.27 8.25
C PHE A 43 -0.43 -28.82 9.56
N THR A 44 -0.85 -29.45 10.66
CA THR A 44 -0.24 -29.27 11.98
C THR A 44 0.15 -30.61 12.57
N THR A 45 1.03 -30.58 13.57
CA THR A 45 1.28 -31.73 14.43
C THR A 45 1.14 -31.33 15.88
N SER A 46 0.56 -32.23 16.67
CA SER A 46 0.62 -32.17 18.13
C SER A 46 1.10 -33.50 18.71
N GLY A 47 1.72 -33.44 19.88
CA GLY A 47 2.16 -34.65 20.58
C GLY A 47 2.83 -34.38 21.91
N LYS A 48 3.00 -35.44 22.72
CA LYS A 48 3.69 -35.37 24.01
C LYS A 48 5.07 -36.02 23.94
N HIS A 49 6.06 -35.35 24.53
CA HIS A 49 7.40 -35.89 24.72
C HIS A 49 7.95 -35.45 26.08
N ASN A 50 8.41 -36.42 26.89
CA ASN A 50 8.92 -36.20 28.25
C ASN A 50 7.99 -35.34 29.13
N GLY A 51 6.68 -35.60 29.07
CA GLY A 51 5.67 -34.88 29.85
C GLY A 51 5.33 -33.47 29.36
N LYS A 52 5.94 -32.99 28.27
CA LYS A 52 5.66 -31.69 27.66
C LYS A 52 4.85 -31.85 26.37
N ASP A 53 3.96 -30.91 26.13
CA ASP A 53 3.22 -30.78 24.87
C ASP A 53 4.09 -30.09 23.81
N TYR A 54 3.99 -30.57 22.58
CA TYR A 54 4.67 -30.04 21.41
C TYR A 54 3.66 -29.76 20.31
N PHE A 55 3.90 -28.69 19.57
CA PHE A 55 3.09 -28.29 18.43
C PHE A 55 3.97 -27.85 17.26
N ALA A 56 3.55 -28.20 16.04
CA ALA A 56 4.15 -27.74 14.80
C ALA A 56 3.08 -27.17 13.89
N PHE A 57 3.36 -26.00 13.31
CA PHE A 57 2.65 -25.46 12.17
C PHE A 57 3.62 -25.38 11.00
N HIS A 58 3.25 -25.89 9.83
CA HIS A 58 4.11 -25.83 8.65
C HIS A 58 4.15 -24.42 8.05
N GLY A 59 5.32 -23.84 7.83
CA GLY A 59 5.46 -22.47 7.32
C GLY A 59 4.92 -22.24 5.90
N ASN A 60 4.74 -23.31 5.10
CA ASN A 60 4.10 -23.21 3.78
C ASN A 60 2.57 -23.39 3.81
N ASN A 61 1.95 -23.58 4.99
CA ASN A 61 0.48 -23.66 5.10
C ASN A 61 -0.22 -22.38 4.56
N PRO A 62 -1.42 -22.52 3.98
CA PRO A 62 -2.00 -23.77 3.50
C PRO A 62 -1.18 -24.33 2.32
N PHE A 63 -1.09 -25.65 2.25
CA PHE A 63 -0.34 -26.37 1.22
C PHE A 63 -1.28 -27.06 0.24
N ALA A 64 -1.00 -26.92 -1.06
CA ALA A 64 -1.76 -27.56 -2.13
C ALA A 64 -1.25 -28.99 -2.40
N ILE A 65 -2.11 -29.98 -2.15
CA ILE A 65 -1.91 -31.38 -2.53
C ILE A 65 -2.19 -31.52 -4.04
N CYS A 66 -1.17 -31.97 -4.77
CA CYS A 66 -1.23 -32.28 -6.20
C CYS A 66 -1.17 -33.79 -6.46
N ASP A 67 -1.13 -34.19 -7.73
CA ASP A 67 -1.03 -35.57 -8.22
C ASP A 67 0.38 -36.19 -8.06
N LYS A 68 1.16 -35.68 -7.11
CA LYS A 68 2.51 -36.16 -6.79
C LYS A 68 2.59 -36.49 -5.32
N ASN A 69 3.40 -37.48 -4.98
CA ASN A 69 3.72 -37.78 -3.60
C ASN A 69 4.77 -36.79 -3.07
N VAL A 70 4.56 -36.24 -1.87
CA VAL A 70 5.34 -35.12 -1.33
C VAL A 70 5.86 -35.42 0.08
N TRP A 71 7.11 -35.03 0.36
CA TRP A 71 7.65 -34.98 1.72
C TRP A 71 7.30 -33.67 2.41
N LEU A 72 6.60 -33.76 3.55
CA LEU A 72 6.26 -32.63 4.41
C LEU A 72 6.99 -32.76 5.77
N ALA A 73 7.83 -31.79 6.11
CA ALA A 73 8.59 -31.78 7.36
C ALA A 73 7.95 -30.84 8.39
N LEU A 74 7.44 -31.40 9.50
CA LEU A 74 6.87 -30.63 10.60
C LEU A 74 7.84 -30.54 11.77
N MET A 75 8.31 -29.33 12.07
CA MET A 75 9.25 -29.06 13.17
C MET A 75 8.47 -28.59 14.39
N ALA A 76 8.32 -29.49 15.38
CA ALA A 76 7.53 -29.24 16.56
C ALA A 76 8.34 -28.56 17.67
N ASN A 77 7.79 -27.48 18.23
CA ASN A 77 8.33 -26.77 19.38
C ASN A 77 7.50 -27.06 20.63
N PRO A 78 8.08 -26.94 21.84
CA PRO A 78 7.30 -27.02 23.07
C PRO A 78 6.18 -25.97 23.09
N VAL A 79 4.99 -26.36 23.52
CA VAL A 79 3.86 -25.42 23.66
C VAL A 79 4.11 -24.52 24.86
N THR A 80 4.16 -23.21 24.61
CA THR A 80 4.17 -22.16 25.63
C THR A 80 2.87 -21.36 25.54
N SER A 81 2.30 -21.01 26.68
CA SER A 81 1.10 -20.16 26.76
C SER A 81 1.49 -18.70 26.98
N ALA A 82 0.66 -17.78 26.45
CA ALA A 82 0.79 -16.36 26.76
C ALA A 82 0.59 -16.12 28.26
N ARG A 83 1.38 -15.20 28.82
CA ARG A 83 1.23 -14.71 30.20
C ARG A 83 0.77 -13.27 30.18
N TYR A 84 -0.06 -12.86 31.13
CA TYR A 84 -0.67 -11.54 31.13
C TYR A 84 -0.22 -10.73 32.34
N SER A 85 0.04 -9.43 32.12
CA SER A 85 0.28 -8.46 33.19
C SER A 85 -0.53 -7.18 32.92
N PRO A 86 -0.91 -6.41 33.96
CA PRO A 86 -1.46 -5.06 33.77
C PRO A 86 -0.47 -4.17 33.01
N GLY A 87 -0.97 -3.28 32.15
CA GLY A 87 -0.15 -2.32 31.40
C GLY A 87 -0.86 -1.75 30.17
N GLU A 88 -0.11 -1.15 29.26
CA GLU A 88 -0.64 -0.72 27.97
C GLU A 88 -1.09 -1.93 27.13
N THR A 89 -2.23 -1.83 26.47
CA THR A 89 -2.80 -2.86 25.60
C THR A 89 -1.81 -3.22 24.48
N SER A 90 -1.09 -4.34 24.63
CA SER A 90 0.06 -4.66 23.77
C SER A 90 0.44 -6.14 23.79
N ILE A 91 1.31 -6.54 22.86
CA ILE A 91 1.97 -7.85 22.84
C ILE A 91 3.48 -7.64 23.00
N SER A 92 4.10 -8.38 23.92
CA SER A 92 5.55 -8.36 24.13
C SER A 92 6.12 -9.76 24.11
N GLY A 93 7.39 -9.92 23.73
CA GLY A 93 7.98 -11.24 23.77
C GLY A 93 9.41 -11.34 23.29
N LEU A 94 9.82 -12.59 23.06
CA LEU A 94 11.14 -12.98 22.58
C LEU A 94 11.01 -13.92 21.38
N VAL A 95 11.78 -13.69 20.32
CA VAL A 95 11.94 -14.66 19.23
C VAL A 95 13.20 -15.48 19.49
N THR A 96 13.09 -16.81 19.44
CA THR A 96 14.20 -17.70 19.75
C THR A 96 14.50 -18.71 18.63
N PHE A 97 15.75 -19.14 18.53
CA PHE A 97 16.16 -20.31 17.74
C PHE A 97 17.01 -21.22 18.62
N LYS A 98 16.59 -22.49 18.77
CA LYS A 98 17.19 -23.44 19.72
C LYS A 98 17.33 -22.86 21.14
N GLY A 99 16.31 -22.12 21.60
CA GLY A 99 16.26 -21.50 22.92
C GLY A 99 17.17 -20.28 23.11
N LYS A 100 17.86 -19.81 22.07
CA LYS A 100 18.67 -18.58 22.11
C LYS A 100 17.92 -17.44 21.44
N PRO A 101 17.98 -16.21 21.96
CA PRO A 101 17.39 -15.06 21.29
C PRO A 101 17.91 -14.90 19.87
N LEU A 102 17.01 -14.53 18.97
CA LEU A 102 17.30 -14.33 17.57
C LEU A 102 17.53 -12.85 17.29
N LYS A 103 18.60 -12.52 16.57
CA LYS A 103 18.80 -11.17 16.01
C LYS A 103 18.37 -11.11 14.55
N ASP A 104 18.14 -9.90 14.03
CA ASP A 104 17.87 -9.64 12.61
C ASP A 104 16.64 -10.41 12.08
N ALA A 105 15.57 -10.44 12.87
CA ALA A 105 14.30 -11.04 12.48
C ALA A 105 13.19 -9.99 12.56
N TYR A 106 12.03 -10.34 12.00
CA TYR A 106 10.83 -9.52 12.11
C TYR A 106 9.64 -10.39 12.50
N ILE A 107 8.64 -9.76 13.10
CA ILE A 107 7.38 -10.35 13.50
C ILE A 107 6.27 -9.76 12.66
N SER A 108 5.37 -10.60 12.19
CA SER A 108 4.14 -10.22 11.52
C SER A 108 2.94 -10.70 12.35
N ILE A 109 2.00 -9.77 12.59
CA ILE A 109 0.73 -9.99 13.28
C ILE A 109 -0.36 -10.10 12.22
N TYR A 110 -1.15 -11.18 12.25
CA TYR A 110 -2.28 -11.39 11.33
C TYR A 110 -3.58 -11.51 12.12
N LEU A 111 -4.70 -11.23 11.46
CA LEU A 111 -6.01 -11.59 11.98
C LEU A 111 -6.25 -13.11 11.79
N PRO A 112 -7.00 -13.78 12.68
CA PRO A 112 -7.36 -15.19 12.52
C PRO A 112 -8.08 -15.51 11.21
N THR A 113 -8.75 -14.54 10.61
CA THR A 113 -9.45 -14.65 9.32
C THR A 113 -8.50 -14.60 8.10
N ALA A 114 -7.21 -14.39 8.31
CA ALA A 114 -6.24 -14.35 7.22
C ALA A 114 -6.07 -15.74 6.60
N LYS A 115 -6.21 -15.82 5.27
CA LYS A 115 -6.03 -17.08 4.51
C LYS A 115 -4.60 -17.62 4.57
N THR A 116 -3.62 -16.77 4.84
CA THR A 116 -2.20 -17.12 4.83
C THR A 116 -1.46 -16.23 5.82
N PHE A 117 -0.37 -16.76 6.40
CA PHE A 117 0.52 -16.02 7.32
C PHE A 117 1.87 -15.73 6.66
N LYS A 118 1.82 -15.46 5.36
CA LYS A 118 2.96 -15.09 4.52
C LYS A 118 2.87 -13.58 4.21
N GLY A 119 3.99 -12.94 3.89
CA GLY A 119 4.03 -11.50 3.59
C GLY A 119 3.97 -10.57 4.81
N LEU A 120 3.60 -9.31 4.60
CA LEU A 120 3.34 -8.38 5.72
C LEU A 120 1.98 -8.70 6.33
N GLY A 121 1.93 -8.82 7.66
CA GLY A 121 0.66 -8.92 8.39
C GLY A 121 -0.03 -7.57 8.55
N LEU A 122 -1.12 -7.54 9.33
CA LEU A 122 -1.78 -6.32 9.82
C LEU A 122 -0.77 -5.34 10.44
N LYS A 123 0.28 -5.87 11.07
CA LYS A 123 1.41 -5.11 11.57
C LYS A 123 2.66 -5.97 11.42
N THR A 124 3.76 -5.40 10.94
CA THR A 124 5.02 -6.13 10.78
C THR A 124 6.17 -5.30 11.34
N GLU A 125 6.86 -5.81 12.36
CA GLU A 125 7.93 -5.06 13.04
C GLU A 125 9.24 -5.85 13.11
N SER A 126 10.37 -5.16 12.97
CA SER A 126 11.69 -5.74 13.27
C SER A 126 11.84 -5.95 14.78
N ILE A 127 12.46 -7.05 15.19
CA ILE A 127 12.75 -7.29 16.61
C ILE A 127 14.06 -6.61 17.02
N ASN A 128 14.21 -6.33 18.31
CA ASN A 128 15.42 -5.79 18.89
C ASN A 128 16.62 -6.73 18.68
N GLN A 129 17.85 -6.21 18.78
CA GLN A 129 19.07 -7.00 18.64
C GLN A 129 19.21 -8.13 19.67
N ASP A 130 18.55 -7.98 20.83
CA ASP A 130 18.47 -9.00 21.88
C ASP A 130 17.33 -10.00 21.66
N GLY A 131 16.63 -9.91 20.53
CA GLY A 131 15.51 -10.74 20.11
C GLY A 131 14.16 -10.39 20.70
N SER A 132 14.09 -9.35 21.54
CA SER A 132 12.85 -8.90 22.16
C SER A 132 12.00 -8.05 21.21
N PHE A 133 10.71 -7.92 21.51
CA PHE A 133 9.80 -7.02 20.80
C PHE A 133 8.68 -6.54 21.73
N HIS A 134 8.10 -5.38 21.40
CA HIS A 134 6.95 -4.80 22.08
C HIS A 134 6.06 -4.08 21.06
N ILE A 135 4.83 -4.53 20.90
CA ILE A 135 3.91 -4.07 19.86
C ILE A 135 2.60 -3.61 20.51
N PRO A 136 2.35 -2.28 20.60
CA PRO A 136 1.05 -1.75 20.95
C PRO A 136 0.01 -2.14 19.88
N ILE A 137 -1.12 -2.69 20.31
CA ILE A 137 -2.21 -3.12 19.43
C ILE A 137 -3.53 -3.19 20.21
N SER A 138 -4.64 -2.85 19.55
CA SER A 138 -5.98 -2.91 20.15
C SER A 138 -6.33 -4.32 20.65
N ALA A 139 -7.23 -4.39 21.63
CA ALA A 139 -7.74 -5.67 22.14
C ALA A 139 -8.37 -6.52 21.02
N GLY A 140 -8.11 -7.82 21.03
CA GLY A 140 -8.51 -8.71 19.94
C GLY A 140 -7.73 -10.02 19.92
N LYS A 141 -8.03 -10.90 18.97
CA LYS A 141 -7.28 -12.15 18.72
C LYS A 141 -6.35 -11.98 17.53
N TYR A 142 -5.13 -12.47 17.66
CA TYR A 142 -4.09 -12.31 16.64
C TYR A 142 -3.25 -13.57 16.44
N VAL A 143 -2.79 -13.80 15.21
CA VAL A 143 -1.82 -14.85 14.88
C VAL A 143 -0.44 -14.21 14.72
N LEU A 144 0.55 -14.69 15.47
CA LEU A 144 1.91 -14.16 15.45
C LEU A 144 2.90 -15.12 14.79
N VAL A 145 3.64 -14.61 13.82
CA VAL A 145 4.67 -15.32 13.08
C VAL A 145 5.95 -14.49 13.07
N ALA A 146 7.08 -15.14 13.32
CA ALA A 146 8.41 -14.54 13.19
C ALA A 146 9.15 -15.10 11.97
N LYS A 147 9.95 -14.27 11.30
CA LYS A 147 10.76 -14.70 10.16
C LYS A 147 12.14 -14.06 10.23
N LYS A 148 13.19 -14.86 9.98
CA LYS A 148 14.56 -14.39 9.76
C LYS A 148 15.04 -14.87 8.41
N LEU A 149 15.44 -13.93 7.57
CA LEU A 149 15.90 -14.19 6.22
C LEU A 149 17.43 -14.14 6.20
N ILE A 150 18.08 -15.29 6.04
CA ILE A 150 19.54 -15.39 6.04
C ILE A 150 20.09 -14.72 4.77
N GLY A 151 21.13 -13.90 4.95
CA GLY A 151 21.81 -13.21 3.84
C GLY A 151 21.00 -12.09 3.18
N SER A 152 19.86 -11.68 3.76
CA SER A 152 19.03 -10.57 3.26
C SER A 152 18.76 -9.57 4.37
N SER A 153 18.83 -8.27 4.05
CA SER A 153 18.45 -7.18 4.95
C SER A 153 16.97 -6.82 4.85
N GLY A 154 16.15 -7.52 4.07
CA GLY A 154 14.70 -7.37 4.21
C GLY A 154 13.82 -8.37 3.47
N ILE A 155 12.54 -8.04 3.32
CA ILE A 155 11.45 -9.02 3.18
C ILE A 155 11.37 -9.62 1.78
N ARG A 156 11.58 -10.92 1.72
CA ARG A 156 11.40 -11.78 0.54
C ARG A 156 10.73 -13.10 0.96
N PRO A 157 10.17 -13.87 0.01
CA PRO A 157 9.76 -15.24 0.26
C PRO A 157 10.87 -16.03 0.98
N PRO A 158 10.54 -16.77 2.05
CA PRO A 158 11.53 -17.57 2.76
C PRO A 158 12.10 -18.68 1.87
N GLN A 159 13.41 -18.82 1.89
CA GLN A 159 14.22 -19.82 1.19
C GLN A 159 14.74 -20.88 2.16
N ARG A 160 15.38 -21.92 1.61
CA ARG A 160 16.05 -22.95 2.41
C ARG A 160 17.09 -22.31 3.35
N GLY A 161 17.04 -22.65 4.63
CA GLY A 161 17.91 -22.11 5.67
C GLY A 161 17.35 -20.92 6.43
N ASP A 162 16.41 -20.14 5.86
CA ASP A 162 15.73 -19.07 6.58
C ASP A 162 14.98 -19.61 7.80
N LEU A 163 14.82 -18.82 8.85
CA LEU A 163 14.09 -19.26 10.04
C LEU A 163 12.64 -18.76 10.00
N PHE A 164 11.73 -19.66 10.36
CA PHE A 164 10.31 -19.39 10.52
C PHE A 164 9.89 -19.76 11.95
N GLY A 165 9.20 -18.85 12.62
CA GLY A 165 8.64 -19.04 13.95
C GLY A 165 7.14 -18.88 13.92
N TYR A 166 6.43 -19.81 14.54
CA TYR A 166 4.98 -19.74 14.75
C TYR A 166 4.74 -19.85 16.25
N PHE A 167 4.02 -18.89 16.84
CA PHE A 167 3.70 -18.98 18.25
C PHE A 167 2.81 -20.21 18.51
N PRO A 168 3.26 -21.22 19.29
CA PRO A 168 2.59 -22.52 19.37
C PRO A 168 1.14 -22.48 19.86
N ALA A 169 0.77 -21.46 20.65
CA ALA A 169 -0.58 -21.27 21.17
C ALA A 169 -1.35 -20.14 20.45
N ASN A 170 -1.00 -19.86 19.19
CA ASN A 170 -1.81 -18.98 18.34
C ASN A 170 -3.26 -19.50 18.20
N PRO A 171 -4.27 -18.60 18.13
CA PRO A 171 -4.15 -17.14 18.23
C PRO A 171 -3.93 -16.65 19.68
N VAL A 172 -3.17 -15.55 19.83
CA VAL A 172 -3.01 -14.82 21.10
C VAL A 172 -4.20 -13.87 21.29
N GLU A 173 -4.80 -13.88 22.48
CA GLU A 173 -5.81 -12.90 22.88
C GLU A 173 -5.14 -11.71 23.56
N VAL A 174 -5.34 -10.49 23.06
CA VAL A 174 -4.92 -9.24 23.68
C VAL A 174 -6.13 -8.62 24.37
N LYS A 175 -5.96 -8.25 25.64
CA LYS A 175 -7.02 -7.69 26.48
C LYS A 175 -6.72 -6.23 26.77
N GLU A 176 -7.77 -5.42 26.83
CA GLU A 176 -7.66 -4.00 27.17
C GLU A 176 -6.95 -3.81 28.53
N GLY A 177 -5.98 -2.90 28.58
CA GLY A 177 -5.20 -2.61 29.78
C GLY A 177 -4.25 -3.73 30.21
N GLN A 178 -3.90 -4.65 29.31
CA GLN A 178 -2.96 -5.75 29.58
C GLN A 178 -1.90 -5.92 28.50
N ILE A 179 -0.74 -6.41 28.94
CA ILE A 179 0.37 -6.86 28.08
C ILE A 179 0.31 -8.38 27.99
N ALA A 180 0.26 -8.92 26.77
CA ALA A 180 0.41 -10.34 26.49
C ALA A 180 1.88 -10.69 26.24
N HIS A 181 2.50 -11.46 27.15
CA HIS A 181 3.89 -11.89 27.08
C HIS A 181 4.00 -13.28 26.43
N ILE A 182 4.79 -13.39 25.35
CA ILE A 182 4.97 -14.64 24.59
C ILE A 182 6.43 -14.94 24.25
N GLU A 183 6.69 -16.19 23.87
CA GLU A 183 7.96 -16.61 23.26
C GLU A 183 7.66 -17.31 21.92
N ILE A 184 8.30 -16.87 20.84
CA ILE A 184 8.13 -17.43 19.49
C ILE A 184 9.36 -18.27 19.12
N PRO A 185 9.33 -19.60 19.31
CA PRO A 185 10.40 -20.47 18.87
C PRO A 185 10.38 -20.64 17.34
N SER A 186 11.56 -20.51 16.74
CA SER A 186 11.78 -20.59 15.29
C SER A 186 12.49 -21.88 14.88
N TYR A 187 12.32 -22.27 13.62
CA TYR A 187 12.94 -23.43 13.00
C TYR A 187 13.39 -23.11 11.55
N PRO A 188 14.39 -23.79 10.99
CA PRO A 188 14.89 -23.51 9.66
C PRO A 188 13.97 -24.10 8.58
N LYS A 189 13.65 -23.32 7.56
CA LYS A 189 12.87 -23.75 6.41
C LYS A 189 13.71 -24.68 5.53
N GLY A 190 13.17 -25.86 5.20
CA GLY A 190 13.83 -26.81 4.29
C GLY A 190 15.20 -27.33 4.72
N ASP A 191 15.63 -27.11 5.97
CA ASP A 191 16.94 -27.55 6.48
C ASP A 191 16.79 -28.25 7.83
N ARG A 192 16.26 -29.47 7.78
CA ARG A 192 16.00 -30.29 8.97
C ARG A 192 17.28 -30.64 9.73
N THR A 193 18.39 -30.83 9.02
CA THR A 193 19.71 -31.13 9.59
C THR A 193 20.25 -30.00 10.46
N ALA A 194 19.96 -28.74 10.11
CA ALA A 194 20.30 -27.61 10.97
C ALA A 194 19.41 -27.54 12.22
N PHE A 195 18.22 -28.15 12.23
CA PHE A 195 17.30 -28.13 13.36
C PHE A 195 17.60 -29.23 14.39
N ILE A 196 17.72 -30.48 13.93
CA ILE A 196 17.90 -31.67 14.77
C ILE A 196 18.95 -32.62 14.18
N ASP A 197 19.74 -33.24 15.05
CA ASP A 197 20.73 -34.26 14.68
C ASP A 197 20.02 -35.59 14.43
N ILE A 198 19.53 -35.80 13.21
CA ILE A 198 18.93 -37.07 12.79
C ILE A 198 19.60 -37.63 11.54
N PRO A 199 19.78 -38.95 11.44
CA PRO A 199 20.28 -39.58 10.24
C PRO A 199 19.36 -39.30 9.05
N GLU A 200 19.94 -39.21 7.86
CA GLU A 200 19.18 -39.07 6.63
C GLU A 200 18.36 -40.35 6.41
N VAL A 201 17.04 -40.23 6.46
CA VAL A 201 16.17 -41.40 6.61
C VAL A 201 15.98 -42.14 5.28
N LYS A 202 15.99 -41.46 4.12
CA LYS A 202 15.92 -42.05 2.75
C LYS A 202 16.35 -41.05 1.65
N THR A 203 16.78 -41.56 0.50
CA THR A 203 17.00 -40.78 -0.75
C THR A 203 15.96 -41.08 -1.86
N ASN A 204 15.39 -40.00 -2.42
CA ASN A 204 14.99 -39.70 -3.81
C ASN A 204 13.84 -40.38 -4.61
N ASP A 205 12.73 -40.80 -4.00
CA ASP A 205 11.48 -41.07 -4.78
C ASP A 205 10.40 -39.97 -4.68
N PHE A 206 10.58 -38.99 -3.79
CA PHE A 206 9.57 -38.00 -3.46
C PHE A 206 10.18 -36.60 -3.54
N ILE A 207 9.37 -35.64 -3.99
CA ILE A 207 9.72 -34.22 -3.97
C ILE A 207 9.36 -33.63 -2.60
N THR A 208 10.19 -32.77 -2.03
CA THR A 208 9.78 -32.05 -0.80
C THR A 208 8.72 -31.00 -1.12
N VAL A 209 7.97 -30.52 -0.12
CA VAL A 209 7.07 -29.38 -0.30
C VAL A 209 7.83 -28.19 -0.87
N GLU A 210 9.04 -27.92 -0.36
CA GLU A 210 9.90 -26.85 -0.84
C GLU A 210 10.34 -27.06 -2.29
N ASP A 211 10.80 -28.25 -2.65
CA ASP A 211 11.23 -28.57 -4.02
C ASP A 211 10.04 -28.50 -4.98
N LEU A 212 8.83 -28.88 -4.56
CA LEU A 212 7.63 -28.77 -5.38
C LEU A 212 7.27 -27.30 -5.61
N SER A 213 7.36 -26.45 -4.59
CA SER A 213 7.18 -25.01 -4.75
C SER A 213 8.26 -24.37 -5.63
N ALA A 214 9.52 -24.80 -5.50
CA ALA A 214 10.65 -24.26 -6.26
C ALA A 214 10.72 -24.77 -7.72
N SER A 215 10.36 -26.02 -7.95
CA SER A 215 10.44 -26.70 -9.27
C SER A 215 9.36 -26.25 -10.25
N ARG A 216 8.33 -25.54 -9.79
CA ARG A 216 7.27 -25.09 -10.69
C ARG A 216 7.72 -24.04 -11.69
N GLY A 217 8.88 -23.38 -11.48
CA GLY A 217 9.38 -22.36 -12.43
C GLY A 217 8.33 -21.30 -12.77
N SER A 218 7.34 -21.14 -11.89
CA SER A 218 6.04 -20.54 -12.13
C SER A 218 5.96 -19.29 -11.30
N GLY A 219 5.63 -18.18 -11.93
CA GLY A 219 5.67 -16.87 -11.30
C GLY A 219 5.77 -15.75 -12.33
N ILE A 220 6.03 -14.56 -11.82
CA ILE A 220 6.19 -13.34 -12.62
C ILE A 220 7.68 -13.02 -12.71
N LYS A 221 8.17 -12.80 -13.92
CA LYS A 221 9.56 -12.46 -14.22
C LYS A 221 9.62 -11.21 -15.08
N GLY A 222 10.59 -10.35 -14.79
CA GLY A 222 10.86 -9.18 -15.60
C GLY A 222 12.11 -8.46 -15.13
N LYS A 223 12.24 -7.20 -15.56
CA LYS A 223 13.36 -6.32 -15.25
C LYS A 223 12.89 -4.98 -14.71
N VAL A 224 13.62 -4.43 -13.76
CA VAL A 224 13.44 -3.03 -13.33
C VAL A 224 14.57 -2.19 -13.90
N VAL A 225 14.20 -1.15 -14.62
CA VAL A 225 15.11 -0.17 -15.21
C VAL A 225 14.73 1.24 -14.81
N ASP A 226 15.68 2.16 -14.86
CA ASP A 226 15.38 3.59 -14.82
C ASP A 226 14.87 4.06 -16.18
N ALA A 227 14.50 5.34 -16.26
CA ALA A 227 14.04 5.92 -17.51
C ALA A 227 15.09 5.78 -18.63
N ASP A 228 16.40 5.75 -18.34
CA ASP A 228 17.48 5.60 -19.33
C ASP A 228 17.67 4.13 -19.80
N GLY A 229 16.85 3.21 -19.29
CA GLY A 229 16.96 1.77 -19.56
C GLY A 229 18.10 1.10 -18.78
N LYS A 230 18.72 1.80 -17.83
CA LYS A 230 19.76 1.23 -16.98
C LYS A 230 19.10 0.42 -15.87
N ALA A 231 19.63 -0.77 -15.62
CA ALA A 231 19.16 -1.66 -14.58
C ALA A 231 19.20 -1.01 -13.19
N ILE A 232 18.11 -1.15 -12.43
CA ILE A 232 18.07 -0.78 -11.01
C ILE A 232 18.16 -2.06 -10.17
N HIS A 233 19.25 -2.20 -9.43
CA HIS A 233 19.55 -3.38 -8.62
C HIS A 233 19.07 -3.22 -7.18
N ASN A 234 18.83 -4.34 -6.50
CA ASN A 234 18.51 -4.39 -5.07
C ASN A 234 17.24 -3.60 -4.67
N ILE A 235 16.26 -3.47 -5.57
CA ILE A 235 14.94 -2.88 -5.29
C ILE A 235 13.94 -3.99 -5.07
N TYR A 236 12.94 -3.80 -4.20
CA TYR A 236 11.87 -4.78 -4.07
C TYR A 236 10.93 -4.71 -5.26
N VAL A 237 10.49 -5.88 -5.71
CA VAL A 237 9.35 -6.00 -6.62
C VAL A 237 8.28 -6.80 -5.92
N MET A 238 7.06 -6.28 -5.87
CA MET A 238 5.94 -6.84 -5.10
C MET A 238 4.76 -7.08 -6.03
N ALA A 239 4.07 -8.20 -5.85
CA ALA A 239 2.85 -8.55 -6.56
C ALA A 239 1.68 -8.59 -5.58
N TYR A 240 0.74 -7.67 -5.71
CA TYR A 240 -0.46 -7.59 -4.88
C TYR A 240 -1.61 -8.28 -5.58
N GLU A 241 -2.21 -9.29 -4.94
CA GLU A 241 -3.41 -9.93 -5.47
C GLU A 241 -4.53 -8.89 -5.54
N ASN A 242 -5.02 -8.66 -6.76
CA ASN A 242 -6.10 -7.73 -7.04
C ASN A 242 -7.44 -8.45 -6.86
N THR A 243 -8.27 -7.93 -5.98
CA THR A 243 -9.65 -8.42 -5.76
C THR A 243 -10.71 -7.47 -6.32
N ALA A 244 -10.31 -6.33 -6.87
CA ALA A 244 -11.19 -5.31 -7.41
C ALA A 244 -11.10 -5.25 -8.95
N PRO A 245 -12.18 -4.88 -9.66
CA PRO A 245 -12.14 -4.73 -11.11
C PRO A 245 -11.36 -3.48 -11.55
N VAL A 246 -11.04 -2.58 -10.63
CA VAL A 246 -10.31 -1.32 -10.87
C VAL A 246 -9.05 -1.21 -10.03
N PHE A 247 -8.07 -0.43 -10.51
CA PHE A 247 -6.83 -0.18 -9.78
C PHE A 247 -7.15 0.68 -8.56
N GLN A 248 -6.80 0.17 -7.38
CA GLN A 248 -7.09 0.84 -6.13
C GLN A 248 -5.78 1.05 -5.39
N MET A 249 -5.32 2.30 -5.36
CA MET A 249 -4.01 2.68 -4.85
C MET A 249 -3.76 2.24 -3.39
N TYR A 250 -4.82 2.11 -2.59
CA TYR A 250 -4.71 1.62 -1.21
C TYR A 250 -4.28 0.14 -1.12
N HIS A 251 -4.36 -0.66 -2.18
CA HIS A 251 -3.80 -2.02 -2.17
C HIS A 251 -2.28 -2.00 -1.96
N LEU A 252 -1.61 -0.93 -2.38
CA LEU A 252 -0.16 -0.77 -2.24
C LEU A 252 0.30 -0.53 -0.81
N SER A 253 -0.62 -0.20 0.12
CA SER A 253 -0.34 -0.09 1.56
C SER A 253 -0.61 -1.38 2.34
N HIS A 254 -1.26 -2.37 1.71
CA HIS A 254 -1.44 -3.69 2.30
C HIS A 254 -0.13 -4.49 2.18
N GLY A 255 0.01 -5.54 2.98
CA GLY A 255 1.09 -6.50 2.79
C GLY A 255 0.87 -7.39 1.58
N THR A 256 1.94 -7.83 0.93
CA THR A 256 1.88 -9.02 0.06
C THR A 256 2.91 -10.06 0.49
N GLN A 257 2.53 -11.33 0.27
CA GLN A 257 3.41 -12.49 0.38
C GLN A 257 4.30 -12.70 -0.85
N TYR A 258 3.93 -12.07 -1.96
CA TYR A 258 4.62 -12.21 -3.24
C TYR A 258 5.55 -11.01 -3.42
N SER A 259 6.83 -11.21 -3.12
CA SER A 259 7.86 -10.20 -3.38
C SER A 259 9.15 -10.84 -3.84
N SER A 260 10.05 -10.03 -4.37
CA SER A 260 11.42 -10.41 -4.70
C SER A 260 12.31 -9.17 -4.68
N ARG A 261 13.60 -9.33 -4.96
CA ARG A 261 14.52 -8.22 -5.19
C ARG A 261 15.17 -8.36 -6.56
N THR A 262 15.47 -7.23 -7.16
CA THR A 262 16.22 -7.20 -8.42
C THR A 262 17.69 -7.58 -8.19
N ASP A 263 18.24 -8.38 -9.10
CA ASP A 263 19.67 -8.70 -9.14
C ASP A 263 20.51 -7.52 -9.66
N LYS A 264 21.83 -7.73 -9.83
CA LYS A 264 22.77 -6.70 -10.32
C LYS A 264 22.44 -6.16 -11.72
N ASP A 265 21.72 -6.95 -12.52
CA ASP A 265 21.32 -6.62 -13.88
C ASP A 265 19.86 -6.15 -13.93
N GLY A 266 19.21 -5.96 -12.77
CA GLY A 266 17.84 -5.47 -12.65
C GLY A 266 16.77 -6.55 -12.81
N ASN A 267 17.14 -7.82 -12.99
CA ASN A 267 16.16 -8.90 -13.19
C ASN A 267 15.53 -9.30 -11.87
N TYR A 268 14.26 -9.68 -11.91
CA TYR A 268 13.56 -10.24 -10.76
C TYR A 268 12.69 -11.43 -11.16
N PHE A 269 12.40 -12.27 -10.18
CA PHE A 269 11.42 -13.33 -10.27
C PHE A 269 10.62 -13.40 -8.97
N ILE A 270 9.30 -13.27 -9.07
CA ILE A 270 8.35 -13.42 -7.97
C ILE A 270 7.66 -14.78 -8.15
N PRO A 271 7.92 -15.77 -7.27
CA PRO A 271 7.20 -17.03 -7.33
C PRO A 271 5.73 -16.80 -6.97
N ILE A 272 4.82 -17.24 -7.84
CA ILE A 272 3.37 -17.18 -7.63
C ILE A 272 2.80 -18.59 -7.86
N ASP A 273 1.93 -19.01 -6.94
CA ASP A 273 1.37 -20.36 -6.86
C ASP A 273 -0.16 -20.40 -6.89
N THR A 274 -0.80 -19.24 -7.04
CA THR A 274 -2.26 -19.09 -7.09
C THR A 274 -2.65 -18.30 -8.34
N SER A 275 -3.65 -18.77 -9.08
CA SER A 275 -4.19 -18.01 -10.20
C SER A 275 -4.86 -16.73 -9.71
N GLY A 276 -4.72 -15.63 -10.45
CA GLY A 276 -5.32 -14.36 -10.09
C GLY A 276 -4.81 -13.20 -10.95
N GLU A 277 -5.30 -12.01 -10.64
CA GLU A 277 -4.76 -10.76 -11.17
C GLU A 277 -3.83 -10.14 -10.14
N TYR A 278 -2.66 -9.66 -10.56
CA TYR A 278 -1.64 -9.14 -9.67
C TYR A 278 -1.20 -7.74 -10.08
N PHE A 279 -1.30 -6.75 -9.20
CA PHE A 279 -0.63 -5.46 -9.40
C PHE A 279 0.85 -5.59 -9.05
N VAL A 280 1.73 -5.26 -9.98
CA VAL A 280 3.18 -5.40 -9.78
C VAL A 280 3.83 -4.03 -9.65
N VAL A 281 4.59 -3.83 -8.58
CA VAL A 281 5.25 -2.56 -8.24
C VAL A 281 6.71 -2.80 -7.85
N ALA A 282 7.60 -1.94 -8.33
CA ALA A 282 8.98 -1.87 -7.89
C ALA A 282 9.14 -0.70 -6.90
N ARG A 283 9.74 -0.93 -5.73
CA ARG A 283 9.87 0.09 -4.67
C ARG A 283 10.96 -0.17 -3.64
N ASP A 284 11.47 0.89 -2.99
CA ASP A 284 12.45 0.80 -1.90
C ASP A 284 11.82 0.45 -0.54
N THR A 285 10.86 1.28 -0.10
CA THR A 285 10.22 1.14 1.22
C THR A 285 9.09 0.12 1.16
N LEU A 286 8.96 -0.71 2.20
CA LEU A 286 7.89 -1.72 2.32
C LEU A 286 6.88 -1.33 3.38
N GLY A 287 5.60 -1.60 3.10
CA GLY A 287 4.52 -1.44 4.07
C GLY A 287 4.13 0.00 4.39
N ASP A 288 4.69 0.97 3.68
CA ASP A 288 4.36 2.39 3.84
C ASP A 288 4.19 3.08 2.48
N GLY A 289 3.87 4.37 2.41
CA GLY A 289 4.01 5.18 1.20
C GLY A 289 5.47 5.55 0.92
N PRO A 290 5.94 5.59 -0.35
CA PRO A 290 7.29 6.07 -0.68
C PRO A 290 7.61 7.45 -0.11
N HIS A 291 8.84 7.64 0.36
CA HIS A 291 9.37 8.95 0.75
C HIS A 291 10.12 9.63 -0.39
N ARG A 292 10.40 10.92 -0.28
CA ARG A 292 11.17 11.72 -1.25
C ARG A 292 12.46 11.01 -1.65
N GLY A 293 12.65 10.82 -2.96
CA GLY A 293 13.87 10.28 -3.54
C GLY A 293 13.96 8.75 -3.54
N GLU A 294 13.01 8.06 -2.90
CA GLU A 294 12.92 6.61 -2.96
C GLU A 294 12.49 6.15 -4.36
N VAL A 295 13.02 5.03 -4.81
CA VAL A 295 12.68 4.43 -6.09
C VAL A 295 11.25 3.88 -6.01
N TYR A 296 10.46 4.20 -7.04
CA TYR A 296 9.10 3.68 -7.22
C TYR A 296 8.75 3.56 -8.71
N GLY A 297 8.02 2.51 -9.08
CA GLY A 297 7.44 2.35 -10.42
C GLY A 297 6.38 1.25 -10.46
N LEU A 298 5.32 1.47 -11.23
CA LEU A 298 4.28 0.46 -11.49
C LEU A 298 4.58 -0.28 -12.79
N TYR A 299 4.05 -1.49 -12.95
CA TYR A 299 4.00 -2.16 -14.26
C TYR A 299 3.02 -1.42 -15.18
N GLN A 300 3.42 -1.02 -16.39
CA GLN A 300 2.63 -0.05 -17.21
C GLN A 300 2.22 -0.55 -18.59
N ASP A 301 2.32 -1.85 -18.88
CA ASP A 301 1.93 -2.35 -20.22
C ASP A 301 0.42 -2.46 -20.42
N ASN A 302 -0.35 -2.26 -19.35
CA ASN A 302 -1.78 -1.99 -19.43
C ASN A 302 -2.19 -0.91 -18.42
N PRO A 303 -3.35 -0.25 -18.63
CA PRO A 303 -3.77 0.90 -17.83
C PRO A 303 -4.10 0.53 -16.37
N MET A 304 -4.38 -0.74 -16.13
CA MET A 304 -4.74 -1.26 -14.82
C MET A 304 -3.52 -1.73 -14.03
N HIS A 305 -2.30 -1.65 -14.59
CA HIS A 305 -1.06 -2.06 -13.94
C HIS A 305 -1.05 -3.53 -13.46
N LYS A 306 -1.86 -4.40 -14.09
CA LYS A 306 -2.08 -5.78 -13.63
C LYS A 306 -1.43 -6.83 -14.52
N VAL A 307 -1.02 -7.92 -13.91
CA VAL A 307 -0.55 -9.15 -14.57
C VAL A 307 -1.56 -10.25 -14.29
N ILE A 308 -2.12 -10.86 -15.33
CA ILE A 308 -2.97 -12.04 -15.20
C ILE A 308 -2.05 -13.25 -15.09
N PHE A 309 -2.25 -14.05 -14.06
CA PHE A 309 -1.43 -15.22 -13.78
C PHE A 309 -2.32 -16.45 -13.60
N ASN A 310 -1.99 -17.56 -14.27
CA ASN A 310 -2.58 -18.86 -13.96
C ASN A 310 -1.55 -19.76 -13.28
N ASN A 311 -1.98 -20.50 -12.25
CA ASN A 311 -1.11 -21.39 -11.50
C ASN A 311 -0.39 -22.40 -12.43
N GLY A 312 0.95 -22.38 -12.38
CA GLY A 312 1.83 -23.18 -13.23
C GLY A 312 2.46 -22.39 -14.37
N ASP A 313 1.98 -21.18 -14.67
CA ASP A 313 2.52 -20.33 -15.72
C ASP A 313 3.83 -19.65 -15.27
N LEU A 314 4.71 -19.40 -16.24
CA LEU A 314 5.78 -18.42 -16.12
C LEU A 314 5.39 -17.21 -16.98
N VAL A 315 5.04 -16.10 -16.34
CA VAL A 315 4.74 -14.84 -17.04
C VAL A 315 6.02 -14.03 -17.12
N GLU A 316 6.56 -13.89 -18.33
CA GLU A 316 7.79 -13.15 -18.62
C GLU A 316 7.50 -11.73 -19.12
N ASP A 317 8.56 -10.95 -19.32
CA ASP A 317 8.53 -9.58 -19.86
C ASP A 317 7.67 -8.59 -19.06
N VAL A 318 7.51 -8.82 -17.75
CA VAL A 318 6.85 -7.88 -16.84
C VAL A 318 7.84 -6.79 -16.42
N ASP A 319 8.24 -5.95 -17.36
CA ASP A 319 9.25 -4.92 -17.13
C ASP A 319 8.65 -3.66 -16.47
N ILE A 320 9.42 -3.05 -15.57
CA ILE A 320 9.01 -1.87 -14.81
C ILE A 320 10.04 -0.75 -15.02
N VAL A 321 9.55 0.43 -15.39
CA VAL A 321 10.36 1.65 -15.37
C VAL A 321 10.11 2.36 -14.03
N ALA A 322 11.14 2.42 -13.20
CA ALA A 322 11.07 3.04 -11.89
C ALA A 322 12.00 4.27 -11.79
N GLY A 323 11.64 5.21 -10.92
CA GLY A 323 12.41 6.44 -10.72
C GLY A 323 12.29 6.94 -9.29
N GLY A 324 13.16 7.89 -8.93
CA GLY A 324 13.09 8.54 -7.63
C GLY A 324 11.81 9.39 -7.51
N THR A 325 11.01 9.14 -6.49
CA THR A 325 9.80 9.93 -6.19
C THR A 325 10.16 11.39 -5.92
N MET A 326 9.39 12.32 -6.48
CA MET A 326 9.66 13.75 -6.43
C MET A 326 11.07 14.19 -6.90
N ALA A 327 11.91 13.28 -7.41
CA ALA A 327 13.18 13.62 -8.01
C ALA A 327 12.91 14.25 -9.38
N ARG A 328 13.59 15.35 -9.70
CA ARG A 328 13.36 16.02 -10.98
C ARG A 328 13.79 15.10 -12.12
N GLU A 329 12.82 14.61 -12.89
CA GLU A 329 13.10 13.92 -14.14
C GLU A 329 13.54 14.94 -15.20
N ILE A 330 14.55 14.57 -16.00
CA ILE A 330 15.11 15.43 -17.04
C ILE A 330 14.20 15.34 -18.27
N ASP A 331 13.73 16.49 -18.77
CA ASP A 331 13.02 16.59 -20.04
C ASP A 331 13.93 16.09 -21.19
N ARG A 332 13.51 15.03 -21.86
CA ARG A 332 14.26 14.43 -22.98
C ARG A 332 13.82 14.99 -24.32
N PRO A 333 14.72 15.04 -25.31
CA PRO A 333 14.36 15.39 -26.69
C PRO A 333 13.32 14.41 -27.25
N VAL A 334 12.31 14.98 -27.90
CA VAL A 334 10.99 14.38 -28.15
C VAL A 334 10.92 13.87 -29.59
N ASN A 335 10.42 12.64 -29.81
CA ASN A 335 9.84 12.24 -31.10
C ASN A 335 8.58 13.07 -31.34
N GLU A 336 8.27 13.50 -32.57
CA GLU A 336 7.07 14.30 -32.87
C GLU A 336 5.83 13.74 -32.16
N PRO A 337 5.13 14.55 -31.34
CA PRO A 337 4.01 14.05 -30.55
C PRO A 337 2.82 13.70 -31.43
N VAL A 338 2.05 12.70 -31.01
CA VAL A 338 0.80 12.31 -31.67
C VAL A 338 -0.29 13.31 -31.30
N ARG A 339 -0.75 14.10 -32.27
CA ARG A 339 -1.84 15.07 -32.04
C ARG A 339 -3.21 14.45 -32.32
N LEU A 340 -4.09 14.46 -31.32
CA LEU A 340 -5.43 13.91 -31.35
C LEU A 340 -6.47 15.01 -31.10
N VAL A 341 -7.52 15.07 -31.92
CA VAL A 341 -8.55 16.11 -31.87
C VAL A 341 -9.93 15.49 -31.90
N ASN A 342 -10.84 15.93 -31.01
CA ASN A 342 -12.23 15.47 -30.98
C ASN A 342 -12.35 13.93 -30.92
N ILE A 343 -11.66 13.31 -29.96
CA ILE A 343 -11.57 11.85 -29.84
C ILE A 343 -12.57 11.29 -28.81
N ALA A 344 -12.92 10.02 -28.99
CA ALA A 344 -13.59 9.21 -27.99
C ALA A 344 -12.70 8.01 -27.64
N ILE A 345 -12.35 7.90 -26.36
CA ILE A 345 -11.60 6.81 -25.76
C ILE A 345 -12.64 5.86 -25.16
N GLY A 346 -12.99 4.82 -25.93
CA GLY A 346 -14.09 3.90 -25.59
C GLY A 346 -13.74 2.76 -24.64
N SER A 347 -12.50 2.72 -24.14
CA SER A 347 -11.99 1.72 -23.21
C SER A 347 -10.75 2.25 -22.50
N ASP A 348 -10.24 1.48 -21.53
CA ASP A 348 -8.98 1.80 -20.86
C ASP A 348 -7.81 1.83 -21.88
N ILE A 349 -6.93 2.83 -21.79
CA ILE A 349 -5.76 2.98 -22.69
C ILE A 349 -4.49 3.42 -21.94
N THR A 350 -3.34 3.05 -22.50
CA THR A 350 -2.02 3.56 -22.08
C THR A 350 -1.49 4.50 -23.16
N ILE A 351 -1.10 5.71 -22.75
CA ILE A 351 -0.35 6.66 -23.57
C ILE A 351 1.13 6.36 -23.40
N ASP A 352 1.71 5.68 -24.39
CA ASP A 352 3.09 5.19 -24.42
C ASP A 352 4.05 6.08 -25.24
N LYS A 353 3.52 7.13 -25.87
CA LYS A 353 4.23 8.13 -26.66
C LYS A 353 3.68 9.52 -26.41
N ASN A 354 4.53 10.53 -26.56
CA ASN A 354 4.12 11.91 -26.34
C ASN A 354 2.89 12.24 -27.20
N THR A 355 1.88 12.80 -26.56
CA THR A 355 0.55 12.97 -27.15
C THR A 355 0.04 14.37 -26.85
N VAL A 356 -0.63 14.98 -27.83
CA VAL A 356 -1.29 16.29 -27.69
C VAL A 356 -2.80 16.08 -27.88
N TRP A 357 -3.61 16.54 -26.94
CA TRP A 357 -5.07 16.54 -27.01
C TRP A 357 -5.63 17.93 -27.29
N ALA A 358 -6.62 18.01 -28.18
CA ALA A 358 -7.35 19.24 -28.48
C ALA A 358 -8.85 19.00 -28.73
N GLY A 359 -9.67 20.02 -28.51
CA GLY A 359 -11.12 19.94 -28.71
C GLY A 359 -11.83 19.12 -27.64
N ASN A 360 -12.79 18.28 -28.02
CA ASN A 360 -13.56 17.44 -27.09
C ASN A 360 -12.95 16.04 -26.95
N ILE A 361 -12.64 15.62 -25.75
CA ILE A 361 -12.09 14.30 -25.46
C ILE A 361 -13.12 13.58 -24.60
N LEU A 362 -13.79 12.55 -25.14
CA LEU A 362 -14.70 11.71 -24.36
C LEU A 362 -13.93 10.50 -23.83
N VAL A 363 -14.01 10.23 -22.53
CA VAL A 363 -13.31 9.15 -21.84
C VAL A 363 -14.30 8.19 -21.22
N ASN A 364 -14.22 6.91 -21.60
CA ASN A 364 -14.98 5.80 -21.04
C ASN A 364 -14.01 4.75 -20.51
N GLY A 365 -13.35 5.07 -19.38
CA GLY A 365 -12.35 4.20 -18.77
C GLY A 365 -11.17 4.95 -18.15
N VAL A 366 -10.08 4.21 -17.98
CA VAL A 366 -8.81 4.67 -17.42
C VAL A 366 -7.85 5.10 -18.52
N VAL A 367 -7.27 6.29 -18.40
CA VAL A 367 -6.17 6.75 -19.26
C VAL A 367 -4.89 6.80 -18.44
N SER A 368 -3.95 5.88 -18.70
CA SER A 368 -2.65 5.85 -18.01
C SER A 368 -1.56 6.50 -18.87
N ILE A 369 -0.78 7.42 -18.30
CA ILE A 369 0.35 8.09 -18.95
C ILE A 369 1.64 7.46 -18.45
N LYS A 370 2.33 6.74 -19.35
CA LYS A 370 3.53 5.96 -19.03
C LYS A 370 4.67 6.87 -18.53
N ARG A 371 5.53 6.36 -17.62
CA ARG A 371 6.70 7.12 -17.15
C ARG A 371 7.59 7.52 -18.34
N GLY A 372 8.09 8.76 -18.35
CA GLY A 372 8.88 9.31 -19.45
C GLY A 372 8.06 9.80 -20.66
N VAL A 373 6.72 9.70 -20.62
CA VAL A 373 5.81 10.19 -21.67
C VAL A 373 5.09 11.44 -21.21
N THR A 374 4.83 12.39 -22.13
CA THR A 374 4.08 13.61 -21.87
C THR A 374 2.73 13.62 -22.59
N LEU A 375 1.66 13.89 -21.85
CA LEU A 375 0.38 14.34 -22.39
C LEU A 375 0.29 15.87 -22.28
N GLU A 376 0.16 16.54 -23.42
CA GLU A 376 -0.16 17.95 -23.48
C GLU A 376 -1.65 18.14 -23.85
N ILE A 377 -2.33 19.05 -23.17
CA ILE A 377 -3.73 19.39 -23.45
C ILE A 377 -3.79 20.86 -23.87
N GLU A 378 -4.23 21.11 -25.10
CA GLU A 378 -4.28 22.46 -25.68
C GLU A 378 -5.35 23.34 -24.99
N PRO A 379 -5.14 24.67 -24.94
CA PRO A 379 -6.12 25.62 -24.40
C PRO A 379 -7.52 25.42 -24.98
N GLY A 380 -8.56 25.49 -24.15
CA GLY A 380 -9.95 25.36 -24.58
C GLY A 380 -10.42 23.93 -24.87
N ALA A 381 -9.59 22.91 -24.61
CA ALA A 381 -10.04 21.52 -24.66
C ALA A 381 -11.05 21.21 -23.54
N THR A 382 -11.95 20.26 -23.81
CA THR A 382 -12.90 19.73 -22.82
C THR A 382 -12.76 18.23 -22.75
N VAL A 383 -12.31 17.72 -21.61
CA VAL A 383 -12.21 16.29 -21.29
C VAL A 383 -13.45 15.90 -20.50
N LYS A 384 -14.25 14.98 -21.05
CA LYS A 384 -15.51 14.51 -20.47
C LYS A 384 -15.41 13.04 -20.10
N PHE A 385 -15.80 12.69 -18.89
CA PHE A 385 -15.80 11.31 -18.42
C PHE A 385 -17.23 10.76 -18.38
N GLU A 386 -17.47 9.63 -19.04
CA GLU A 386 -18.73 8.89 -18.88
C GLU A 386 -18.77 8.22 -17.50
N ARG A 387 -19.93 8.26 -16.83
CA ARG A 387 -20.04 7.62 -15.52
C ARG A 387 -20.15 6.11 -15.68
N ILE A 388 -19.08 5.42 -15.29
CA ILE A 388 -18.97 3.96 -15.20
C ILE A 388 -18.63 3.55 -13.77
N ASP A 389 -19.23 2.51 -13.21
CA ASP A 389 -19.02 2.10 -11.81
C ASP A 389 -18.93 0.56 -11.75
N ARG A 390 -17.72 0.05 -12.02
CA ARG A 390 -17.40 -1.37 -12.21
C ARG A 390 -17.26 -2.09 -10.87
N ASP A 391 -16.85 -1.40 -9.81
CA ASP A 391 -16.65 -1.97 -8.46
C ASP A 391 -17.83 -1.74 -7.50
N ASN A 392 -18.88 -1.02 -7.95
CA ASN A 392 -20.10 -0.71 -7.19
C ASN A 392 -19.85 0.10 -5.90
N ASN A 393 -18.83 0.97 -5.91
CA ASN A 393 -18.50 1.84 -4.78
C ASN A 393 -19.25 3.20 -4.81
N ASN A 394 -20.10 3.43 -5.82
CA ASN A 394 -20.84 4.68 -6.06
C ASN A 394 -19.94 5.88 -6.43
N ILE A 395 -18.81 5.60 -7.07
CA ILE A 395 -17.86 6.55 -7.68
C ILE A 395 -17.67 6.12 -9.13
N GLY A 396 -17.58 7.09 -10.05
CA GLY A 396 -17.28 6.80 -11.44
C GLY A 396 -15.81 6.41 -11.64
N ASP A 397 -15.50 5.37 -12.40
CA ASP A 397 -14.14 4.87 -12.64
C ASP A 397 -13.39 5.60 -13.78
N GLY A 398 -13.98 6.65 -14.35
CA GLY A 398 -13.29 7.48 -15.34
C GLY A 398 -12.13 8.22 -14.69
N GLU A 399 -10.90 7.97 -15.13
CA GLU A 399 -9.70 8.56 -14.52
C GLU A 399 -8.56 8.82 -15.51
N ILE A 400 -7.67 9.72 -15.12
CA ILE A 400 -6.35 9.89 -15.75
C ILE A 400 -5.28 9.59 -14.71
N MET A 401 -4.47 8.56 -14.95
CA MET A 401 -3.35 8.15 -14.10
C MET A 401 -2.04 8.66 -14.71
N VAL A 402 -1.24 9.42 -13.96
CA VAL A 402 -0.04 10.12 -14.44
C VAL A 402 1.19 9.68 -13.67
N GLU A 403 1.94 8.72 -14.24
CA GLU A 403 3.32 8.40 -13.83
C GLU A 403 4.35 9.12 -14.71
N GLY A 404 3.97 9.47 -15.93
CA GLY A 404 4.72 10.36 -16.83
C GLY A 404 4.52 11.83 -16.49
N ARG A 405 4.16 12.63 -17.49
CA ARG A 405 3.97 14.07 -17.35
C ARG A 405 2.66 14.51 -17.99
N ILE A 406 1.93 15.40 -17.33
CA ILE A 406 0.80 16.11 -17.91
C ILE A 406 1.02 17.63 -17.91
N ILE A 407 0.72 18.27 -19.03
CA ILE A 407 0.78 19.72 -19.22
C ILE A 407 -0.57 20.19 -19.74
N ALA A 408 -1.38 20.79 -18.87
CA ALA A 408 -2.64 21.43 -19.21
C ALA A 408 -2.53 22.92 -18.92
N ARG A 409 -2.17 23.71 -19.95
CA ARG A 409 -2.07 25.17 -19.84
C ARG A 409 -3.18 25.83 -20.66
N GLY A 410 -4.27 26.17 -19.99
CA GLY A 410 -5.31 27.02 -20.55
C GLY A 410 -4.90 28.49 -20.58
N SER A 411 -5.90 29.34 -20.80
CA SER A 411 -5.81 30.80 -20.63
C SER A 411 -7.09 31.30 -19.96
N SER A 412 -7.11 32.55 -19.51
CA SER A 412 -8.32 33.20 -18.98
C SER A 412 -9.52 33.12 -19.94
N GLU A 413 -9.27 33.18 -21.25
CA GLU A 413 -10.30 33.14 -22.30
C GLU A 413 -10.58 31.72 -22.81
N ARG A 414 -9.62 30.81 -22.69
CA ARG A 414 -9.70 29.41 -23.16
C ARG A 414 -9.24 28.46 -22.07
N LYS A 415 -10.06 28.35 -21.01
CA LYS A 415 -9.84 27.39 -19.93
C LYS A 415 -9.91 25.95 -20.46
N ILE A 416 -9.15 25.05 -19.85
CA ILE A 416 -9.26 23.60 -20.10
C ILE A 416 -10.22 23.02 -19.07
N THR A 417 -11.21 22.23 -19.50
CA THR A 417 -12.26 21.71 -18.60
C THR A 417 -12.20 20.19 -18.50
N PHE A 418 -12.18 19.66 -17.28
CA PHE A 418 -12.35 18.25 -16.93
C PHE A 418 -13.70 18.10 -16.22
N THR A 419 -14.62 17.33 -16.80
CA THR A 419 -16.03 17.31 -16.36
C THR A 419 -16.72 15.97 -16.63
N SER A 420 -17.94 15.82 -16.10
CA SER A 420 -18.82 14.68 -16.39
C SER A 420 -19.41 14.77 -17.81
N ALA A 421 -19.57 13.62 -18.47
CA ALA A 421 -20.31 13.48 -19.72
C ALA A 421 -21.82 13.31 -19.49
N GLU A 422 -22.26 13.14 -18.25
CA GLU A 422 -23.66 12.89 -17.91
C GLU A 422 -24.57 14.09 -18.23
N LYS A 423 -25.84 13.80 -18.50
CA LYS A 423 -26.85 14.85 -18.76
C LYS A 423 -27.16 15.68 -17.52
N GLU A 424 -27.07 15.07 -16.35
CA GLU A 424 -27.24 15.71 -15.04
C GLU A 424 -25.98 15.47 -14.20
N PRO A 425 -24.90 16.25 -14.43
CA PRO A 425 -23.64 16.06 -13.74
C PRO A 425 -23.76 16.14 -12.21
N LYS A 426 -23.14 15.18 -11.53
CA LYS A 426 -23.10 15.07 -10.06
C LYS A 426 -21.68 14.82 -9.57
N PRO A 427 -21.32 15.27 -8.36
CA PRO A 427 -20.05 14.89 -7.75
C PRO A 427 -19.89 13.37 -7.76
N LYS A 428 -18.68 12.89 -8.06
CA LYS A 428 -18.32 11.47 -8.18
C LYS A 428 -18.81 10.77 -9.46
N ASP A 429 -19.14 11.53 -10.51
CA ASP A 429 -19.42 10.95 -11.83
C ASP A 429 -18.17 10.37 -12.49
N TRP A 430 -16.99 10.80 -12.04
CA TRP A 430 -15.68 10.28 -12.44
C TRP A 430 -14.73 10.32 -11.24
N SER A 431 -13.59 9.62 -11.33
CA SER A 431 -12.68 9.41 -10.21
C SER A 431 -11.84 10.66 -9.98
N TYR A 432 -10.78 10.84 -10.77
CA TYR A 432 -9.81 11.91 -10.56
C TYR A 432 -8.76 11.97 -11.68
N VAL A 433 -8.03 13.10 -11.72
CA VAL A 433 -6.70 13.15 -12.33
C VAL A 433 -5.68 12.85 -11.23
N ASN A 434 -5.07 11.67 -11.28
CA ASN A 434 -4.12 11.21 -10.27
C ASN A 434 -2.68 11.29 -10.77
N ILE A 435 -1.85 12.07 -10.08
CA ILE A 435 -0.41 12.16 -10.33
C ILE A 435 0.30 11.28 -9.31
N ILE A 436 0.92 10.20 -9.76
CA ILE A 436 1.51 9.20 -8.87
C ILE A 436 2.97 8.93 -9.22
N ALA A 437 3.85 9.11 -8.24
CA ALA A 437 5.29 8.88 -8.35
C ALA A 437 5.96 9.55 -9.57
N SER A 438 5.39 10.64 -10.08
CA SER A 438 5.93 11.39 -11.20
C SER A 438 6.96 12.39 -10.71
N GLY A 439 8.22 12.19 -11.13
CA GLY A 439 9.29 13.15 -10.93
C GLY A 439 9.26 14.36 -11.88
N ALA A 440 8.50 14.25 -12.98
CA ALA A 440 8.34 15.31 -13.96
C ALA A 440 7.52 16.50 -13.42
N PRO A 441 7.73 17.73 -13.92
CA PRO A 441 6.92 18.90 -13.55
C PRO A 441 5.56 18.84 -14.25
N ASN A 442 4.54 18.38 -13.52
CA ASN A 442 3.15 18.39 -13.97
C ASN A 442 2.54 19.78 -13.79
N VAL A 443 1.81 20.26 -14.78
CA VAL A 443 1.29 21.63 -14.78
C VAL A 443 -0.19 21.66 -15.13
N PHE A 444 -0.95 22.37 -14.30
CA PHE A 444 -2.34 22.73 -14.52
C PHE A 444 -2.48 24.23 -14.32
N GLU A 445 -2.78 24.94 -15.38
CA GLU A 445 -2.91 26.40 -15.38
C GLU A 445 -4.19 26.76 -16.12
N HIS A 446 -5.02 27.63 -15.54
CA HIS A 446 -6.32 28.01 -16.11
C HIS A 446 -7.21 26.79 -16.46
N CYS A 447 -7.27 25.83 -15.54
CA CYS A 447 -8.10 24.63 -15.67
C CYS A 447 -9.40 24.73 -14.85
N VAL A 448 -10.40 23.96 -15.22
CA VAL A 448 -11.65 23.75 -14.48
C VAL A 448 -11.83 22.26 -14.23
N PHE A 449 -11.99 21.86 -12.97
CA PHE A 449 -12.27 20.49 -12.55
C PHE A 449 -13.63 20.44 -11.87
N GLU A 450 -14.55 19.66 -12.43
CA GLU A 450 -15.90 19.59 -11.90
C GLU A 450 -16.50 18.19 -11.94
N TYR A 451 -17.37 17.91 -10.96
CA TYR A 451 -18.15 16.66 -10.84
C TYR A 451 -17.33 15.37 -10.59
N GLY A 452 -16.04 15.49 -10.25
CA GLY A 452 -15.19 14.36 -9.91
C GLY A 452 -15.35 13.90 -8.46
N TYR A 453 -14.83 12.72 -8.13
CA TYR A 453 -14.59 12.31 -6.75
C TYR A 453 -13.46 13.16 -6.17
N SER A 454 -12.34 13.28 -6.87
CA SER A 454 -11.37 14.35 -6.62
C SER A 454 -11.06 15.07 -7.92
N GLY A 455 -10.91 16.40 -7.93
CA GLY A 455 -10.44 17.10 -9.13
C GLY A 455 -9.02 16.66 -9.50
N ILE A 456 -8.10 16.80 -8.54
CA ILE A 456 -6.72 16.28 -8.63
C ILE A 456 -6.39 15.49 -7.37
N GLN A 457 -5.75 14.33 -7.56
CA GLN A 457 -4.97 13.65 -6.53
C GLN A 457 -3.48 13.70 -6.86
N SER A 458 -2.61 13.92 -5.88
CA SER A 458 -1.16 13.94 -6.09
C SER A 458 -0.42 13.19 -4.97
N HIS A 459 0.34 12.17 -5.36
CA HIS A 459 1.08 11.28 -4.46
C HIS A 459 2.51 11.09 -4.97
N TYR A 460 3.50 11.34 -4.12
CA TYR A 460 4.93 11.13 -4.39
C TYR A 460 5.46 11.89 -5.62
N SER A 461 4.85 13.05 -5.92
CA SER A 461 4.96 13.71 -7.23
C SER A 461 5.29 15.21 -7.15
N ASN A 462 5.69 15.76 -8.29
CA ASN A 462 5.88 17.20 -8.49
C ASN A 462 4.72 17.80 -9.31
N ALA A 463 4.06 18.85 -8.80
CA ALA A 463 2.96 19.51 -9.50
C ALA A 463 2.90 21.03 -9.25
N THR A 464 2.39 21.76 -10.24
CA THR A 464 2.04 23.17 -10.14
C THR A 464 0.62 23.35 -10.64
N VAL A 465 -0.24 23.91 -9.79
CA VAL A 465 -1.66 24.17 -10.05
C VAL A 465 -1.91 25.65 -9.82
N THR A 466 -2.18 26.40 -10.89
CA THR A 466 -2.38 27.84 -10.80
C THR A 466 -3.61 28.32 -11.54
N ASP A 467 -4.23 29.38 -11.02
CA ASP A 467 -5.29 30.12 -11.70
C ASP A 467 -6.47 29.23 -12.16
N SER A 468 -6.75 28.17 -11.40
CA SER A 468 -7.69 27.10 -11.74
C SER A 468 -8.90 27.03 -10.79
N LEU A 469 -9.99 26.43 -11.25
CA LEU A 469 -11.25 26.28 -10.51
C LEU A 469 -11.55 24.81 -10.24
N PHE A 470 -11.82 24.48 -8.97
CA PHE A 470 -12.30 23.19 -8.50
C PHE A 470 -13.71 23.36 -7.95
N HIS A 471 -14.70 22.83 -8.66
CA HIS A 471 -16.11 23.10 -8.39
C HIS A 471 -16.98 21.84 -8.38
N LYS A 472 -17.83 21.65 -7.36
CA LYS A 472 -18.77 20.51 -7.27
C LYS A 472 -18.10 19.14 -7.36
N ASN A 473 -16.91 19.00 -6.79
CA ASN A 473 -16.27 17.71 -6.59
C ASN A 473 -16.57 17.17 -5.19
N ASN A 474 -16.36 15.88 -4.95
CA ASN A 474 -16.35 15.39 -3.57
C ASN A 474 -15.10 15.91 -2.82
N GLU A 475 -13.96 15.96 -3.48
CA GLU A 475 -12.71 16.59 -3.02
C GLU A 475 -12.17 17.51 -4.14
N GLY A 476 -11.75 18.73 -3.83
CA GLY A 476 -11.14 19.61 -4.84
C GLY A 476 -9.73 19.12 -5.20
N LEU A 477 -8.82 19.26 -4.25
CA LEU A 477 -7.43 18.82 -4.35
C LEU A 477 -7.11 17.89 -3.17
N HIS A 478 -6.59 16.70 -3.46
CA HIS A 478 -6.08 15.77 -2.47
C HIS A 478 -4.59 15.54 -2.72
N PHE A 479 -3.75 15.72 -1.69
CA PHE A 479 -2.33 15.39 -1.81
C PHE A 479 -1.78 14.68 -0.59
N ASN A 480 -0.64 14.04 -0.80
CA ASN A 480 0.09 13.33 0.23
C ASN A 480 1.54 13.82 0.31
N THR A 481 2.54 12.95 0.18
CA THR A 481 3.95 13.34 0.03
C THR A 481 4.16 13.99 -1.35
N VAL A 482 4.32 15.32 -1.45
CA VAL A 482 4.40 16.02 -2.75
C VAL A 482 5.27 17.28 -2.73
N ASN A 483 5.87 17.65 -3.86
CA ASN A 483 6.26 19.05 -4.08
C ASN A 483 5.15 19.72 -4.89
N LEU A 484 4.42 20.64 -4.27
CA LEU A 484 3.22 21.24 -4.83
C LEU A 484 3.24 22.75 -4.67
N VAL A 485 3.04 23.46 -5.77
CA VAL A 485 2.69 24.88 -5.77
C VAL A 485 1.23 25.00 -6.19
N ALA A 486 0.38 25.47 -5.30
CA ALA A 486 -1.03 25.70 -5.55
C ALA A 486 -1.37 27.17 -5.25
N GLU A 487 -1.44 27.98 -6.31
CA GLU A 487 -1.65 29.43 -6.17
C GLU A 487 -2.81 29.97 -6.99
N ARG A 488 -3.53 30.96 -6.44
CA ARG A 488 -4.61 31.66 -7.15
C ARG A 488 -5.71 30.71 -7.67
N ASN A 489 -5.95 29.61 -6.96
CA ASN A 489 -7.02 28.68 -7.29
C ASN A 489 -8.28 28.98 -6.49
N SER A 490 -9.41 28.48 -6.97
CA SER A 490 -10.70 28.56 -6.29
C SER A 490 -11.25 27.16 -6.05
N PHE A 491 -11.54 26.84 -4.78
CA PHE A 491 -12.14 25.59 -4.32
C PHE A 491 -13.54 25.90 -3.78
N ILE A 492 -14.57 25.69 -4.61
CA ILE A 492 -15.93 26.17 -4.35
C ILE A 492 -16.96 25.05 -4.48
N ASP A 493 -17.88 24.93 -3.52
CA ASP A 493 -18.99 23.97 -3.55
C ASP A 493 -18.54 22.49 -3.63
N ASN A 494 -17.39 22.16 -3.03
CA ASN A 494 -16.91 20.78 -2.93
C ASN A 494 -17.32 20.14 -1.59
N GLY A 495 -17.27 18.80 -1.49
CA GLY A 495 -17.38 18.12 -0.19
C GLY A 495 -16.23 18.53 0.74
N VAL A 496 -14.99 18.42 0.26
CA VAL A 496 -13.78 18.97 0.89
C VAL A 496 -13.04 19.82 -0.14
N GLY A 497 -12.66 21.05 0.19
CA GLY A 497 -11.89 21.90 -0.72
C GLY A 497 -10.49 21.32 -0.97
N ILE A 498 -9.71 21.17 0.10
CA ILE A 498 -8.33 20.65 0.05
C ILE A 498 -8.15 19.58 1.13
N LYS A 499 -7.61 18.42 0.77
CA LYS A 499 -7.37 17.30 1.68
C LYS A 499 -5.91 16.85 1.64
N PHE A 500 -5.30 16.59 2.79
CA PHE A 500 -3.94 16.06 2.83
C PHE A 500 -3.68 15.12 4.00
N SER A 501 -2.61 14.31 3.93
CA SER A 501 -2.35 13.27 4.94
C SER A 501 -0.90 13.08 5.41
N ARG A 502 0.10 13.60 4.69
CA ARG A 502 1.51 13.70 5.15
C ARG A 502 2.03 15.12 5.16
N LEU A 503 3.03 15.32 6.02
CA LEU A 503 3.84 16.53 6.11
C LEU A 503 5.23 16.25 5.52
N GLU A 504 5.29 15.83 4.27
CA GLU A 504 6.54 15.57 3.57
C GLU A 504 6.47 16.13 2.16
N GLY A 505 7.33 17.10 1.83
CA GLY A 505 7.12 17.82 0.59
C GLY A 505 7.29 19.31 0.71
N LYS A 506 7.71 19.96 -0.39
CA LYS A 506 7.66 21.42 -0.48
C LYS A 506 6.29 21.81 -0.99
N VAL A 507 5.36 22.06 -0.08
CA VAL A 507 3.98 22.45 -0.41
C VAL A 507 3.76 23.92 -0.09
N LEU A 508 3.34 24.67 -1.11
CA LEU A 508 3.00 26.09 -1.04
C LEU A 508 1.57 26.30 -1.51
N LEU A 509 0.71 26.77 -0.60
CA LEU A 509 -0.69 27.06 -0.82
C LEU A 509 -0.92 28.55 -0.53
N ARG A 510 -0.99 29.37 -1.59
CA ARG A 510 -1.13 30.83 -1.46
C ARG A 510 -2.18 31.45 -2.36
N HIS A 511 -2.79 32.55 -1.91
CA HIS A 511 -3.78 33.30 -2.71
C HIS A 511 -4.96 32.45 -3.18
N ASN A 512 -5.28 31.35 -2.51
CA ASN A 512 -6.41 30.52 -2.88
C ASN A 512 -7.70 31.02 -2.22
N LEU A 513 -8.81 30.82 -2.91
CA LEU A 513 -10.15 30.99 -2.37
C LEU A 513 -10.73 29.61 -2.04
N VAL A 514 -11.07 29.36 -0.78
CA VAL A 514 -11.65 28.10 -0.30
C VAL A 514 -12.96 28.40 0.42
N THR A 515 -14.09 28.23 -0.27
CA THR A 515 -15.38 28.69 0.26
C THR A 515 -16.56 27.82 -0.18
N ASN A 516 -17.64 27.84 0.59
CA ASN A 516 -18.86 27.06 0.35
C ASN A 516 -18.64 25.54 0.25
N ASN A 517 -17.58 25.00 0.84
CA ASN A 517 -17.37 23.56 0.87
C ASN A 517 -18.06 22.93 2.09
N GLY A 518 -18.13 21.59 2.13
CA GLY A 518 -18.42 20.85 3.35
C GLY A 518 -17.38 21.18 4.44
N ILE A 519 -16.12 20.87 4.13
CA ILE A 519 -14.93 21.27 4.90
C ILE A 519 -14.01 22.05 3.96
N GLY A 520 -13.46 23.17 4.41
CA GLY A 520 -12.51 23.96 3.61
C GLY A 520 -11.22 23.19 3.36
N ILE A 521 -10.47 22.93 4.43
CA ILE A 521 -9.19 22.20 4.40
C ILE A 521 -9.21 21.09 5.46
N GLN A 522 -8.77 19.88 5.11
CA GLN A 522 -8.77 18.72 6.00
C GLN A 522 -7.40 18.01 6.03
N PHE A 523 -6.84 17.82 7.23
CA PHE A 523 -5.61 17.05 7.46
C PHE A 523 -5.93 15.68 8.06
N VAL A 524 -5.79 14.59 7.32
CA VAL A 524 -6.21 13.24 7.77
C VAL A 524 -5.03 12.31 8.05
N HIS A 525 -5.22 11.27 8.87
CA HIS A 525 -4.20 10.26 9.14
C HIS A 525 -3.96 9.34 7.93
N GLN A 526 -2.72 8.83 7.80
CA GLN A 526 -2.40 7.80 6.82
C GLN A 526 -2.54 6.39 7.39
N HIS A 527 -2.93 5.43 6.55
CA HIS A 527 -2.81 4.02 6.89
C HIS A 527 -1.38 3.52 6.62
N ILE A 528 -0.64 3.13 7.67
CA ILE A 528 0.76 2.71 7.58
C ILE A 528 0.98 1.30 8.19
N ASN A 529 1.70 0.43 7.49
CA ASN A 529 2.17 -0.91 7.89
C ASN A 529 3.71 -1.03 7.76
N ALA A 530 4.47 -0.01 8.19
CA ALA A 530 5.90 0.10 7.90
C ALA A 530 6.71 -1.08 8.45
N VAL A 531 7.72 -1.52 7.69
CA VAL A 531 8.65 -2.60 8.09
C VAL A 531 9.93 -2.05 8.71
N ASP A 532 10.26 -0.79 8.38
CA ASP A 532 11.42 -0.06 8.86
C ASP A 532 10.94 1.17 9.64
N PHE A 533 11.00 1.06 10.97
CA PHE A 533 10.36 2.00 11.91
C PHE A 533 11.17 3.27 12.11
N ASP A 534 12.48 3.21 11.88
CA ASP A 534 13.34 4.39 11.89
C ASP A 534 12.95 5.39 10.79
N ASN A 535 12.12 4.95 9.83
CA ASN A 535 11.76 5.70 8.64
C ASN A 535 10.34 6.31 8.66
N LEU A 536 9.49 5.98 9.63
CA LEU A 536 8.07 6.39 9.67
C LEU A 536 7.85 7.91 9.68
N HIS A 537 8.81 8.65 10.23
CA HIS A 537 8.77 10.11 10.33
C HIS A 537 10.10 10.74 9.92
N LYS A 538 10.73 10.26 8.84
CA LYS A 538 12.03 10.79 8.35
C LYS A 538 12.04 12.31 8.23
N VAL A 539 10.92 12.91 7.82
CA VAL A 539 10.82 14.32 7.45
C VAL A 539 9.46 14.86 7.89
N ILE A 540 9.48 15.98 8.61
CA ILE A 540 8.30 16.81 8.88
C ILE A 540 8.55 18.16 8.18
N GLU A 541 8.01 18.31 6.99
CA GLU A 541 7.94 19.54 6.18
C GLU A 541 6.45 19.92 6.03
N PRO A 542 5.84 20.63 7.00
CA PRO A 542 4.44 21.00 6.92
C PRO A 542 4.16 21.93 5.72
N PRO A 543 2.97 21.83 5.08
CA PRO A 543 2.60 22.76 4.03
C PRO A 543 2.55 24.21 4.53
N VAL A 544 2.93 25.15 3.65
CA VAL A 544 2.80 26.58 3.91
C VAL A 544 1.45 27.06 3.39
N PHE A 545 0.57 27.48 4.29
CA PHE A 545 -0.70 28.12 3.97
C PHE A 545 -0.63 29.60 4.32
N GLU A 546 -0.55 30.49 3.33
CA GLU A 546 -0.48 31.93 3.57
C GLU A 546 -1.30 32.71 2.54
N GLU A 547 -1.87 33.83 2.96
CA GLU A 547 -2.59 34.75 2.08
C GLU A 547 -3.76 34.10 1.32
N ASN A 548 -4.37 33.07 1.91
CA ASN A 548 -5.59 32.45 1.39
C ASN A 548 -6.84 33.09 2.02
N SER A 549 -7.98 32.97 1.35
CA SER A 549 -9.30 33.22 1.93
C SER A 549 -10.03 31.91 2.15
N ILE A 550 -10.25 31.51 3.39
CA ILE A 550 -10.86 30.24 3.79
C ILE A 550 -12.06 30.56 4.66
N TYR A 551 -13.28 30.50 4.12
CA TYR A 551 -14.46 30.94 4.86
C TYR A 551 -15.77 30.36 4.31
N ALA A 552 -16.83 30.44 5.10
CA ALA A 552 -18.17 29.99 4.74
C ALA A 552 -18.22 28.52 4.30
N ASN A 553 -17.34 27.68 4.88
CA ASN A 553 -17.45 26.23 4.75
C ASN A 553 -18.43 25.71 5.82
N SER A 554 -19.33 24.83 5.40
CA SER A 554 -20.54 24.51 6.18
C SER A 554 -20.29 23.75 7.49
N LYS A 555 -19.19 22.99 7.59
CA LYS A 555 -18.77 22.31 8.83
C LYS A 555 -17.61 23.07 9.48
N TYR A 556 -16.46 23.09 8.82
CA TYR A 556 -15.23 23.71 9.30
C TYR A 556 -14.48 24.34 8.13
N ASP A 557 -13.85 25.48 8.38
CA ASP A 557 -12.89 26.09 7.46
C ASP A 557 -11.58 25.30 7.47
N PHE A 558 -11.17 24.77 8.63
CA PHE A 558 -10.07 23.82 8.76
C PHE A 558 -10.42 22.69 9.75
N SER A 559 -10.05 21.45 9.44
CA SER A 559 -10.25 20.30 10.34
C SER A 559 -9.03 19.39 10.39
N MET A 560 -8.56 19.13 11.60
CA MET A 560 -7.65 18.03 11.94
C MET A 560 -8.43 16.71 11.96
N GLY A 561 -7.88 15.66 11.37
CA GLY A 561 -8.39 14.30 11.44
C GLY A 561 -7.75 13.52 12.58
N ASP A 562 -8.33 12.37 12.89
CA ASP A 562 -7.97 11.53 14.04
C ASP A 562 -6.46 11.34 14.19
N ARG A 563 -5.97 11.42 15.43
CA ARG A 563 -4.56 11.16 15.81
C ARG A 563 -3.52 12.07 15.12
N GLN A 564 -3.93 13.25 14.67
CA GLN A 564 -3.01 14.28 14.18
C GLN A 564 -2.51 15.16 15.32
N ALA A 565 -1.55 14.66 16.10
CA ALA A 565 -1.00 15.34 17.28
C ALA A 565 -0.02 16.50 16.98
N ILE A 566 0.21 16.84 15.70
CA ILE A 566 1.21 17.83 15.28
C ILE A 566 0.58 19.20 15.15
N ASP A 567 1.16 20.22 15.79
CA ASP A 567 0.74 21.61 15.61
C ASP A 567 0.97 22.08 14.18
N LEU A 568 -0.02 22.75 13.58
CA LEU A 568 0.03 23.22 12.21
C LEU A 568 -0.11 24.74 12.13
N SER A 569 0.81 25.39 11.42
CA SER A 569 0.73 26.83 11.16
C SER A 569 -0.24 27.14 10.02
N MET A 570 -1.28 27.91 10.32
CA MET A 570 -2.28 28.43 9.37
C MET A 570 -2.35 29.97 9.43
N LYS A 571 -1.23 30.61 9.79
CA LYS A 571 -1.09 32.07 9.94
C LYS A 571 -1.25 32.80 8.62
N ASN A 572 -1.52 34.10 8.71
CA ASN A 572 -1.62 35.02 7.58
C ASN A 572 -2.70 34.65 6.55
N ASN A 573 -3.76 33.95 6.97
CA ASN A 573 -4.94 33.67 6.14
C ASN A 573 -6.12 34.54 6.60
N TRP A 574 -7.07 34.77 5.68
CA TRP A 574 -8.36 35.39 5.97
C TRP A 574 -9.41 34.31 6.20
N TRP A 575 -10.10 34.38 7.34
CA TRP A 575 -11.06 33.36 7.79
C TRP A 575 -12.53 33.80 7.69
N GLY A 576 -12.81 34.85 6.91
CA GLY A 576 -14.16 35.42 6.83
C GLY A 576 -14.57 36.32 8.00
N SER A 577 -13.74 36.44 9.03
CA SER A 577 -14.00 37.26 10.22
C SER A 577 -12.71 37.89 10.75
N ASP A 578 -12.84 39.04 11.42
CA ASP A 578 -11.75 39.67 12.18
C ASP A 578 -11.75 39.28 13.69
N SER A 579 -12.73 38.48 14.10
CA SER A 579 -12.97 38.01 15.48
C SER A 579 -12.40 36.61 15.71
N SER A 580 -11.42 36.50 16.61
CA SER A 580 -10.78 35.21 16.95
C SER A 580 -11.78 34.17 17.47
N ALA A 581 -12.83 34.58 18.17
CA ALA A 581 -13.86 33.67 18.67
C ALA A 581 -14.64 33.01 17.52
N VAL A 582 -15.03 33.82 16.52
CA VAL A 582 -15.74 33.31 15.32
C VAL A 582 -14.84 32.38 14.52
N ILE A 583 -13.55 32.72 14.39
CA ILE A 583 -12.58 31.88 13.66
C ILE A 583 -12.41 30.53 14.36
N SER A 584 -12.26 30.54 15.68
CA SER A 584 -12.08 29.31 16.47
C SER A 584 -13.25 28.35 16.33
N ASP A 585 -14.49 28.85 16.25
CA ASP A 585 -15.69 28.00 16.08
C ASP A 585 -15.72 27.24 14.75
N HIS A 586 -14.91 27.66 13.77
CA HIS A 586 -14.80 27.06 12.43
C HIS A 586 -13.50 26.26 12.22
N ILE A 587 -12.72 26.02 13.29
CA ILE A 587 -11.50 25.23 13.27
C ILE A 587 -11.68 24.04 14.21
N PHE A 588 -11.49 22.81 13.71
CA PHE A 588 -11.50 21.61 14.53
C PHE A 588 -10.06 21.16 14.85
N ASP A 589 -9.65 21.28 16.11
CA ASP A 589 -8.28 21.02 16.57
C ASP A 589 -8.20 20.50 18.02
N LYS A 590 -7.04 20.65 18.68
CA LYS A 590 -6.81 20.27 20.08
C LYS A 590 -7.87 20.77 21.08
N ASN A 591 -8.52 21.90 20.80
CA ASN A 591 -9.53 22.45 21.70
C ASN A 591 -10.84 21.65 21.66
N ASP A 592 -11.06 20.89 20.58
CA ASP A 592 -12.20 20.00 20.40
C ASP A 592 -11.88 18.55 20.82
N ASP A 593 -10.64 18.12 20.59
CA ASP A 593 -10.14 16.76 20.89
C ASP A 593 -8.69 16.82 21.40
N ASP A 594 -8.44 16.36 22.64
CA ASP A 594 -7.16 16.52 23.31
C ASP A 594 -6.02 15.66 22.72
N GLU A 595 -6.33 14.66 21.89
CA GLU A 595 -5.37 13.85 21.14
C GLU A 595 -4.80 14.57 19.90
N LEU A 596 -5.38 15.71 19.51
CA LEU A 596 -4.97 16.48 18.34
C LEU A 596 -3.94 17.57 18.67
N GLY A 597 -3.27 18.06 17.62
CA GLY A 597 -2.41 19.24 17.63
C GLY A 597 -3.19 20.55 17.48
N VAL A 598 -2.55 21.66 17.78
CA VAL A 598 -3.14 23.01 17.72
C VAL A 598 -3.02 23.58 16.31
N VAL A 599 -4.09 24.21 15.81
CA VAL A 599 -4.05 24.98 14.57
C VAL A 599 -3.69 26.44 14.89
N LEU A 600 -2.47 26.84 14.54
CA LEU A 600 -1.94 28.17 14.84
C LEU A 600 -2.34 29.16 13.73
N TYR A 601 -3.49 29.81 13.89
CA TYR A 601 -4.01 30.77 12.90
C TYR A 601 -3.67 32.25 13.18
N ASP A 602 -3.09 32.59 14.35
CA ASP A 602 -2.67 33.96 14.67
C ASP A 602 -1.18 34.24 14.30
N PRO A 603 -0.87 35.38 13.63
CA PRO A 603 -1.81 36.41 13.20
C PRO A 603 -2.64 35.95 12.01
N PHE A 604 -3.90 36.38 11.96
CA PHE A 604 -4.77 36.23 10.79
C PHE A 604 -5.01 37.57 10.11
N LEU A 605 -5.33 37.54 8.81
CA LEU A 605 -5.62 38.75 8.05
C LEU A 605 -6.89 39.41 8.55
N LYS A 606 -6.98 40.74 8.46
CA LYS A 606 -8.18 41.52 8.85
C LYS A 606 -9.08 41.90 7.67
N VAL A 607 -8.58 41.70 6.46
CA VAL A 607 -9.30 41.89 5.20
C VAL A 607 -8.93 40.75 4.26
N PRO A 608 -9.83 40.34 3.34
CA PRO A 608 -9.51 39.32 2.36
C PRO A 608 -8.34 39.75 1.46
N PRO A 609 -7.33 38.89 1.22
CA PRO A 609 -6.28 39.13 0.24
C PRO A 609 -6.83 39.05 -1.19
N VAL A 610 -6.01 39.44 -2.17
CA VAL A 610 -6.28 39.11 -3.58
C VAL A 610 -6.13 37.61 -3.75
N VAL A 611 -7.21 36.96 -4.17
CA VAL A 611 -7.29 35.49 -4.32
C VAL A 611 -7.69 35.08 -5.74
N GLY A 612 -7.68 33.76 -5.97
CA GLY A 612 -7.94 33.11 -7.24
C GLY A 612 -9.22 33.48 -7.99
N VAL A 613 -9.27 33.02 -9.24
CA VAL A 613 -10.30 33.37 -10.23
C VAL A 613 -11.66 32.77 -9.85
N ARG A 614 -12.75 33.54 -9.95
CA ARG A 614 -14.12 33.00 -9.83
C ARG A 614 -14.58 32.26 -11.07
#